data_AF-A0A1X2INH9-F1
#
_entry.id   AF-A0A1X2INH9-F1
#
_cell.length_a   1.000
_cell.length_b   1.000
_cell.length_c   1.000
_cell.angle_alpha   90.00
_cell.angle_beta   90.00
_cell.angle_gamma   90.00
#
_symmetry.space_group_name_H-M   'P 1'
#
loop_
_entity.id
_entity.type
_entity.pdbx_description
1 polymer ?
#
loop_
_entity_poly.entity_id
_entity_poly.type
_entity_poly.pdbx_seq_one_letter_code
_entity_poly.pdbx_strand_id
1 'polypeptide(L)'
;MSLAILKPQEEINHNQPTLNHTQPRRQIIKKKVIAIGKMSKHFKVLREHPNLVSELKSLNGGKLPLGVLAQGEQGLLDAIAKFKTGTKTLKQQHRMDDDGVDQKDRSLQHLLATPNTKVAREGQV
;
A
#
# COMPACT_ATOMS: atom_id res chain seq x y z
N MET A 1 -21.37 22.61 77.60
CA MET A 1 -22.15 22.30 76.38
C MET A 1 -21.64 23.21 75.28
N SER A 2 -20.85 22.69 74.35
CA SER A 2 -20.30 23.48 73.23
C SER A 2 -21.14 23.20 71.99
N LEU A 3 -21.80 24.24 71.47
CA LEU A 3 -22.69 24.15 70.32
C LEU A 3 -21.88 23.86 69.05
N ALA A 4 -22.28 22.83 68.31
CA ALA A 4 -21.65 22.45 67.04
C ALA A 4 -21.95 23.52 65.98
N ILE A 5 -20.90 24.23 65.52
CA ILE A 5 -20.98 25.04 64.31
C ILE A 5 -20.85 24.08 63.13
N LEU A 6 -22.01 23.70 62.59
CA LEU A 6 -22.14 22.97 61.33
C LEU A 6 -21.45 23.80 60.23
N LYS A 7 -20.37 23.27 59.66
CA LYS A 7 -19.70 23.88 58.51
C LYS A 7 -20.73 24.04 57.39
N PRO A 8 -20.82 25.21 56.73
CA PRO A 8 -21.68 25.39 55.57
C PRO A 8 -21.32 24.34 54.53
N GLN A 9 -22.35 23.68 54.00
CA GLN A 9 -22.23 22.68 52.94
C GLN A 9 -21.37 23.26 51.81
N GLU A 10 -20.29 22.55 51.44
CA GLU A 10 -19.60 22.77 50.19
C GLU A 10 -20.66 22.64 49.08
N GLU A 11 -21.09 23.77 48.52
CA GLU A 11 -21.91 23.75 47.32
C GLU A 11 -21.10 23.06 46.23
N ILE A 12 -21.45 21.80 45.96
CA ILE A 12 -21.03 21.13 44.74
C ILE A 12 -21.72 21.86 43.60
N ASN A 13 -21.04 22.88 43.06
CA ASN A 13 -21.47 23.59 41.87
C ASN A 13 -21.41 22.61 40.68
N HIS A 14 -22.52 21.92 40.42
CA HIS A 14 -22.70 20.94 39.35
C HIS A 14 -22.69 21.55 37.93
N ASN A 15 -22.37 22.84 37.79
CA ASN A 15 -22.40 23.53 36.50
C ASN A 15 -21.01 23.83 35.93
N GLN A 16 -19.94 23.23 36.48
CA GLN A 16 -18.64 23.23 35.82
C GLN A 16 -18.61 22.10 34.78
N PRO A 17 -18.62 22.40 33.46
CA PRO A 17 -18.39 21.37 32.48
C PRO A 17 -16.99 20.81 32.77
N THR A 18 -16.90 19.53 33.11
CA THR A 18 -15.62 18.84 33.26
C THR A 18 -14.92 18.84 31.89
N LEU A 19 -14.11 19.87 31.66
CA LEU A 19 -13.47 20.17 30.38
C LEU A 19 -12.67 18.96 29.86
N ASN A 20 -12.19 18.09 30.76
CA ASN A 20 -11.37 16.94 30.39
C ASN A 20 -12.17 15.75 29.82
N HIS A 21 -13.45 15.57 30.15
CA HIS A 21 -14.26 14.47 29.61
C HIS A 21 -15.05 14.85 28.34
N THR A 22 -15.34 16.14 28.17
CA THR A 22 -16.12 16.65 27.02
C THR A 22 -15.28 16.91 25.77
N GLN A 23 -14.01 17.31 25.91
CA GLN A 23 -13.07 17.51 24.79
C GLN A 23 -12.82 16.22 23.96
N PRO A 24 -12.56 15.05 24.55
CA PRO A 24 -12.39 13.82 23.76
C PRO A 24 -13.70 13.44 23.05
N ARG A 25 -14.86 13.61 23.70
CA ARG A 25 -16.18 13.36 23.10
C ARG A 25 -16.45 14.28 21.92
N ARG A 26 -16.15 15.58 22.04
CA ARG A 26 -16.28 16.56 20.95
C ARG A 26 -15.44 16.17 19.75
N GLN A 27 -14.21 15.72 19.98
CA GLN A 27 -13.32 15.28 18.90
C GLN A 27 -13.81 13.99 18.23
N ILE A 28 -14.37 13.04 18.99
CA ILE A 28 -14.99 11.84 18.43
C ILE A 28 -16.17 12.21 17.52
N ILE A 29 -17.06 13.09 17.99
CA ILE A 29 -18.23 13.53 17.20
C ILE A 29 -17.75 14.25 15.93
N LYS A 30 -16.78 15.15 16.04
CA LYS A 30 -16.18 15.84 14.88
C LYS A 30 -15.61 14.85 13.86
N LYS A 31 -14.87 13.84 14.31
CA LYS A 31 -14.33 12.78 13.43
C LYS A 31 -15.45 11.99 12.74
N LYS A 32 -16.54 11.66 13.45
CA LYS A 32 -17.71 10.97 12.87
C LYS A 32 -18.36 11.81 11.77
N VAL A 33 -18.61 13.09 12.01
CA VAL A 33 -19.20 14.00 11.02
C VAL A 33 -18.31 14.13 9.79
N ILE A 34 -17.00 14.32 9.99
CA ILE A 34 -16.03 14.39 8.87
C ILE A 34 -16.02 13.08 8.07
N ALA A 35 -16.07 11.94 8.75
CA ALA A 35 -16.10 10.63 8.08
C ALA A 35 -17.34 10.48 7.20
N ILE A 36 -18.53 10.86 7.70
CA ILE A 36 -19.77 10.84 6.92
C ILE A 36 -19.65 11.77 5.71
N GLY A 37 -19.20 13.01 5.90
CA GLY A 37 -19.01 13.96 4.80
C GLY A 37 -18.02 13.47 3.73
N LYS A 38 -16.94 12.82 4.15
CA LYS A 38 -16.03 12.13 3.23
C LYS A 38 -16.78 11.02 2.49
N MET A 39 -17.49 10.11 3.18
CA MET A 39 -18.24 9.03 2.54
C MET A 39 -19.26 9.56 1.52
N SER A 40 -19.99 10.63 1.83
CA SER A 40 -20.91 11.26 0.88
C SER A 40 -20.23 11.69 -0.42
N LYS A 41 -19.01 12.22 -0.33
CA LYS A 41 -18.21 12.54 -1.53
C LYS A 41 -17.82 11.28 -2.31
N HIS A 42 -17.40 10.22 -1.64
CA HIS A 42 -17.11 8.94 -2.31
C HIS A 42 -18.35 8.36 -3.01
N PHE A 43 -19.51 8.36 -2.35
CA PHE A 43 -20.78 7.93 -2.94
C PHE A 43 -21.18 8.76 -4.16
N LYS A 44 -20.94 10.08 -4.13
CA LYS A 44 -21.17 10.97 -5.28
C LYS A 44 -20.38 10.53 -6.52
N VAL A 45 -19.10 10.20 -6.35
CA VAL A 45 -18.24 9.75 -7.44
C VAL A 45 -18.71 8.39 -7.98
N LEU A 46 -19.06 7.47 -7.08
CA LEU A 46 -19.54 6.13 -7.46
C LEU A 46 -20.85 6.18 -8.26
N ARG A 47 -21.77 7.10 -7.94
CA ARG A 47 -23.04 7.26 -8.68
C ARG A 47 -22.85 8.01 -10.01
N GLU A 48 -21.93 8.96 -10.08
CA GLU A 48 -21.74 9.81 -11.26
C GLU A 48 -20.87 9.13 -12.33
N HIS A 49 -19.91 8.29 -11.92
CA HIS A 49 -18.95 7.66 -12.84
C HIS A 49 -18.87 6.13 -12.66
N PRO A 50 -19.98 5.37 -12.78
CA PRO A 50 -19.99 3.93 -12.56
C PRO A 50 -19.12 3.16 -13.58
N ASN A 51 -19.02 3.66 -14.81
CA ASN A 51 -18.24 3.02 -15.88
C ASN A 51 -16.74 3.02 -15.58
N LEU A 52 -16.19 4.17 -15.17
CA LEU A 52 -14.79 4.30 -14.76
C LEU A 52 -14.48 3.43 -13.54
N VAL A 53 -15.41 3.34 -12.60
CA VAL A 53 -15.29 2.48 -11.41
C VAL A 53 -15.24 1.00 -11.81
N SER A 54 -16.10 0.55 -12.72
CA SER A 54 -16.15 -0.82 -13.20
C SER A 54 -14.87 -1.20 -13.97
N GLU A 55 -14.41 -0.29 -14.83
CA GLU A 55 -13.16 -0.46 -15.57
C GLU A 55 -11.97 -0.58 -14.62
N LEU A 56 -11.83 0.36 -13.67
CA LEU A 56 -10.74 0.32 -12.71
C LEU A 56 -10.78 -0.94 -11.83
N LYS A 57 -11.98 -1.38 -11.40
CA LYS A 57 -12.12 -2.66 -10.68
C LYS A 57 -11.65 -3.84 -11.53
N SER A 58 -12.01 -3.87 -12.81
CA SER A 58 -11.58 -4.95 -13.72
C SER A 58 -10.06 -4.99 -13.89
N LEU A 59 -9.42 -3.82 -13.93
CA LEU A 59 -7.96 -3.71 -14.04
C LEU A 59 -7.22 -4.04 -12.72
N ASN A 60 -7.81 -3.76 -11.56
CA ASN A 60 -7.19 -3.91 -10.24
C ASN A 60 -7.70 -5.13 -9.44
N GLY A 61 -8.12 -6.21 -10.13
CA GLY A 61 -8.48 -7.47 -9.47
C GLY A 61 -9.75 -7.40 -8.60
N GLY A 62 -10.74 -6.61 -9.01
CA GLY A 62 -12.07 -6.53 -8.41
C GLY A 62 -12.25 -5.51 -7.29
N LYS A 63 -11.17 -4.84 -6.85
CA LYS A 63 -11.21 -3.85 -5.76
C LYS A 63 -10.75 -2.48 -6.26
N LEU A 64 -11.24 -1.41 -5.63
CA LEU A 64 -10.73 -0.06 -5.89
C LEU A 64 -9.50 0.21 -5.02
N PRO A 65 -8.43 0.82 -5.58
CA PRO A 65 -7.29 1.23 -4.78
C PRO A 65 -7.69 2.29 -3.74
N LEU A 66 -7.01 2.28 -2.60
CA LEU A 66 -7.28 3.20 -1.50
C LEU A 66 -7.00 4.65 -1.93
N GLY A 67 -7.85 5.57 -1.49
CA GLY A 67 -7.66 7.01 -1.72
C GLY A 67 -8.06 7.51 -3.12
N VAL A 68 -8.22 6.64 -4.12
CA VAL A 68 -8.58 7.03 -5.49
C VAL A 68 -9.88 7.82 -5.54
N LEU A 69 -10.92 7.30 -4.89
CA LEU A 69 -12.24 7.95 -4.85
C LEU A 69 -12.24 9.29 -4.09
N ALA A 70 -11.24 9.54 -3.23
CA ALA A 70 -11.13 10.81 -2.52
C ALA A 70 -10.69 11.96 -3.44
N GLN A 71 -10.01 11.64 -4.55
CA GLN A 71 -9.61 12.59 -5.60
C GLN A 71 -10.72 12.81 -6.66
N GLY A 72 -11.85 12.10 -6.54
CA GLY A 72 -12.96 12.23 -7.49
C GLY A 72 -12.72 11.51 -8.81
N GLU A 73 -13.30 12.06 -9.88
CA GLU A 73 -13.18 11.54 -11.25
C GLU A 73 -11.72 11.49 -11.72
N GLN A 74 -10.94 12.54 -11.45
CA GLN A 74 -9.54 12.62 -11.87
C GLN A 74 -8.69 11.50 -11.28
N GLY A 75 -8.95 11.12 -10.02
CA GLY A 75 -8.30 9.97 -9.40
C GLY A 75 -8.59 8.66 -10.13
N LEU A 76 -9.83 8.46 -10.59
CA LEU A 76 -10.20 7.26 -11.35
C LEU A 76 -9.45 7.21 -12.69
N LEU A 77 -9.43 8.32 -13.42
CA LEU A 77 -8.76 8.42 -14.72
C LEU A 77 -7.25 8.17 -14.61
N ASP A 78 -6.59 8.81 -13.64
CA ASP A 78 -5.16 8.63 -13.40
C ASP A 78 -4.83 7.19 -12.98
N ALA A 79 -5.64 6.60 -12.09
CA ALA A 79 -5.48 5.21 -11.70
C ALA A 79 -5.63 4.26 -12.90
N ILE A 80 -6.67 4.43 -13.73
CA ILE A 80 -6.87 3.62 -14.95
C ILE A 80 -5.67 3.74 -15.89
N ALA A 81 -5.17 4.96 -16.12
CA ALA A 81 -4.02 5.20 -16.97
C ALA A 81 -2.78 4.44 -16.45
N LYS A 82 -2.51 4.48 -15.14
CA LYS A 82 -1.39 3.77 -14.51
C LYS A 82 -1.46 2.25 -14.68
N PHE A 83 -2.64 1.64 -14.50
CA PHE A 83 -2.79 0.20 -14.69
C PHE A 83 -2.65 -0.20 -16.18
N LYS A 84 -3.13 0.64 -17.10
CA LYS A 84 -2.98 0.39 -18.55
C LYS A 84 -1.55 0.54 -19.06
N THR A 85 -0.72 1.39 -18.45
CA THR A 85 0.68 1.56 -18.86
C THR A 85 1.58 0.50 -18.25
N GLY A 86 1.38 0.15 -16.96
CA GLY A 86 2.16 -0.89 -16.29
C GLY A 86 1.99 -2.29 -16.90
N THR A 87 0.82 -2.58 -17.49
CA THR A 87 0.60 -3.84 -18.23
C THR A 87 1.32 -3.89 -19.57
N LYS A 88 1.54 -2.74 -20.23
CA LYS A 88 2.24 -2.65 -21.51
C LYS A 88 3.75 -2.84 -21.36
N THR A 89 4.35 -2.28 -20.32
CA THR A 89 5.79 -2.40 -20.08
C THR A 89 6.20 -3.84 -19.76
N LEU A 90 5.45 -4.55 -18.91
CA LEU A 90 5.73 -5.95 -18.60
C LEU A 90 5.64 -6.85 -19.85
N LYS A 91 4.63 -6.64 -20.70
CA LYS A 91 4.44 -7.44 -21.93
C LYS A 91 5.50 -7.15 -23.00
N GLN A 92 6.06 -5.95 -23.02
CA GLN A 92 7.10 -5.56 -23.97
C GLN A 92 8.49 -6.02 -23.53
N GLN A 93 8.74 -6.10 -22.22
CA GLN A 93 10.01 -6.55 -21.67
C GLN A 93 10.25 -8.05 -21.92
N HIS A 94 9.21 -8.88 -21.81
CA HIS A 94 9.31 -10.33 -22.08
C HIS A 94 9.48 -10.72 -23.56
N ARG A 95 9.42 -9.77 -24.51
CA ARG A 95 9.60 -10.06 -25.94
C ARG A 95 11.05 -10.01 -26.41
N MET A 96 11.98 -9.51 -25.59
CA MET A 96 13.36 -9.27 -26.02
C MET A 96 14.33 -10.40 -25.62
N ASP A 97 13.83 -11.47 -24.97
CA ASP A 97 14.66 -12.57 -24.45
C ASP A 97 14.51 -13.90 -25.23
N ASP A 98 13.70 -13.96 -26.30
CA ASP A 98 13.40 -15.21 -27.05
C ASP A 98 14.20 -15.38 -28.36
N ASP A 99 15.13 -14.48 -28.68
CA ASP A 99 16.11 -14.72 -29.75
C ASP A 99 17.20 -15.68 -29.24
N GLY A 100 16.80 -16.94 -29.07
CA GLY A 100 17.66 -18.07 -28.74
C GLY A 100 18.80 -18.18 -29.75
N VAL A 101 19.96 -17.68 -29.35
CA VAL A 101 21.24 -17.91 -30.01
C VAL A 101 21.46 -19.43 -30.09
N ASP A 102 21.36 -19.99 -31.29
CA ASP A 102 21.64 -21.40 -31.59
C ASP A 102 23.13 -21.68 -31.34
N GLN A 103 23.48 -22.01 -30.09
CA GLN A 103 24.83 -22.32 -29.65
C GLN A 103 25.19 -23.78 -29.99
N LYS A 104 25.17 -24.17 -31.27
CA LYS A 104 25.54 -25.54 -31.68
C LYS A 104 27.04 -25.78 -31.91
N ASP A 105 27.87 -24.73 -31.96
CA ASP A 105 29.27 -24.89 -32.40
C ASP A 105 30.35 -24.73 -31.31
N ARG A 106 30.01 -24.86 -30.02
CA ARG A 106 30.98 -24.66 -28.90
C ARG A 106 31.62 -25.94 -28.35
N SER A 107 31.44 -27.09 -28.98
CA SER A 107 31.85 -28.40 -28.40
C SER A 107 33.19 -28.97 -28.89
N LEU A 108 33.95 -28.33 -29.79
CA LEU A 108 35.14 -28.97 -30.39
C LEU A 108 36.51 -28.35 -30.11
N GLN A 109 36.62 -27.25 -29.35
CA GLN A 109 37.92 -26.55 -29.22
C GLN A 109 38.64 -26.67 -27.86
N HIS A 110 38.07 -27.34 -26.85
CA HIS A 110 38.69 -27.41 -25.50
C HIS A 110 39.40 -28.75 -25.18
N LEU A 111 39.81 -29.52 -26.19
CA LEU A 111 40.42 -30.84 -26.00
C LEU A 111 41.95 -30.87 -26.14
N LEU A 112 42.63 -29.71 -26.16
CA LEU A 112 44.07 -29.63 -26.50
C LEU A 112 44.84 -28.60 -25.65
N ALA A 113 44.90 -28.79 -24.33
CA ALA A 113 46.00 -28.28 -23.45
C ALA A 113 45.69 -28.70 -22.01
N THR A 114 46.30 -29.75 -21.49
CA THR A 114 47.61 -29.66 -20.83
C THR A 114 48.18 -31.06 -20.67
N PRO A 115 49.44 -31.34 -21.07
CA PRO A 115 50.09 -32.58 -20.71
C PRO A 115 50.69 -32.48 -19.31
N ASN A 116 50.55 -33.61 -18.61
CA ASN A 116 51.44 -34.11 -17.58
C ASN A 116 51.21 -33.66 -16.13
N THR A 117 50.48 -34.51 -15.41
CA THR A 117 50.81 -34.80 -14.02
C THR A 117 50.85 -36.30 -13.83
N LYS A 118 52.02 -36.77 -13.38
CA LYS A 118 52.33 -37.94 -12.54
C LYS A 118 53.50 -38.73 -13.12
N VAL A 119 54.59 -38.84 -12.37
CA VAL A 119 54.85 -40.04 -11.55
C VAL A 119 55.94 -39.77 -10.51
N ALA A 120 55.78 -40.37 -9.34
CA ALA A 120 56.65 -40.30 -8.17
C ALA A 120 57.72 -41.40 -8.18
N ARG A 121 58.63 -41.32 -7.18
CA ARG A 121 59.67 -42.27 -6.71
C ARG A 121 61.07 -42.03 -7.30
N GLU A 122 62.20 -42.15 -6.60
CA GLU A 122 62.62 -42.50 -5.23
C GLU A 122 64.17 -42.28 -5.22
N GLY A 123 64.78 -42.08 -4.04
CA GLY A 123 66.25 -42.10 -3.84
C GLY A 123 66.79 -40.78 -3.26
N GLN A 124 67.24 -40.76 -1.99
CA GLN A 124 68.64 -40.97 -1.57
C GLN A 124 69.58 -39.93 -2.23
N VAL A 125 70.28 -39.03 -1.53
CA VAL A 125 70.94 -38.98 -0.22
C VAL A 125 71.05 -37.52 0.25
#